data_AF-A0A6G0EEF8-F1
#
_entry.id   AF-A0A6G0EEF8-F1
#
_cell.length_a   1.000
_cell.length_b   1.000
_cell.length_c   1.000
_cell.angle_alpha   90.00
_cell.angle_beta   90.00
_cell.angle_gamma   90.00
#
_symmetry.space_group_name_H-M   'P 1'
#
loop_
_entity.id
_entity.type
_entity.pdbx_description
1 polymer ?
#
loop_
_entity_poly.entity_id
_entity_poly.type
_entity_poly.pdbx_seq_one_letter_code
_entity_poly.pdbx_strand_id
1 'polypeptide(L)'
;MQFAPGYRRFAVPAFLGAAVAAFVFPPAGAVLLAVGAFVLWFFRDPERFPPDAPGVVSPADGHVSVVRVEDGRVRVGVFMNVTDVHVNRAPVAGTVADVTHRPGAHKPAFSKDSDKNERVDIVVESDDGEYEVSQIAGAFARRIHPYVAPGDELARGDKIGHIDFGSRADVLLPPEYGSEDVVVEKGQSVRAGETVLARRESP
;
A
#
# COMPACT_ATOMS: atom_id res chain seq x y z
N MET A 1 8.10 -9.62 15.05
CA MET A 1 7.03 -9.35 14.07
C MET A 1 6.43 -7.99 14.38
N GLN A 2 6.47 -7.05 13.43
CA GLN A 2 5.91 -5.72 13.60
C GLN A 2 4.46 -5.69 13.09
N PHE A 3 3.69 -4.70 13.50
CA PHE A 3 2.30 -4.51 13.06
C PHE A 3 2.06 -3.04 12.73
N ALA A 4 1.24 -2.78 11.72
CA ALA A 4 0.80 -1.44 11.38
C ALA A 4 0.05 -0.79 12.56
N PRO A 5 0.20 0.53 12.78
CA PRO A 5 -0.51 1.25 13.83
C PRO A 5 -2.02 1.04 13.74
N GLY A 6 -2.69 1.05 14.88
CA GLY A 6 -4.15 0.89 14.92
C GLY A 6 -4.63 -0.56 14.96
N TYR A 7 -3.79 -1.59 14.73
CA TYR A 7 -4.23 -3.00 14.85
C TYR A 7 -4.88 -3.33 16.21
N ARG A 8 -4.39 -2.69 17.29
CA ARG A 8 -4.88 -2.89 18.67
C ARG A 8 -6.37 -2.58 18.81
N ARG A 9 -6.90 -1.59 18.06
CA ARG A 9 -8.31 -1.21 18.12
C ARG A 9 -9.25 -2.33 17.65
N PHE A 10 -8.75 -3.25 16.84
CA PHE A 10 -9.49 -4.40 16.34
C PHE A 10 -9.13 -5.68 17.10
N ALA A 11 -7.84 -5.90 17.38
CA ALA A 11 -7.35 -7.12 17.99
C ALA A 11 -7.73 -7.24 19.47
N VAL A 12 -7.61 -6.15 20.24
CA VAL A 12 -7.85 -6.19 21.70
C VAL A 12 -9.31 -6.52 22.03
N PRO A 13 -10.33 -5.86 21.43
CA PRO A 13 -11.72 -6.24 21.67
C PRO A 13 -12.04 -7.69 21.27
N ALA A 14 -11.45 -8.18 20.17
CA ALA A 14 -11.64 -9.55 19.73
C ALA A 14 -11.09 -10.55 20.76
N PHE A 15 -9.86 -10.34 21.26
CA PHE A 15 -9.28 -11.22 22.27
C PHE A 15 -9.97 -11.14 23.64
N LEU A 16 -10.37 -9.95 24.08
CA LEU A 16 -11.13 -9.78 25.33
C LEU A 16 -12.50 -10.46 25.22
N GLY A 17 -13.20 -10.27 24.10
CA GLY A 17 -14.46 -10.95 23.82
C GLY A 17 -14.30 -12.47 23.78
N ALA A 18 -13.20 -12.96 23.17
CA ALA A 18 -12.88 -14.38 23.14
C ALA A 18 -12.69 -14.96 24.55
N ALA A 19 -11.97 -14.25 25.42
CA ALA A 19 -11.73 -14.67 26.79
C ALA A 19 -13.05 -14.77 27.60
N VAL A 20 -13.95 -13.79 27.47
CA VAL A 20 -15.26 -13.83 28.14
C VAL A 20 -16.14 -14.94 27.56
N ALA A 21 -16.25 -15.01 26.23
CA ALA A 21 -17.09 -15.98 25.55
C ALA A 21 -16.63 -17.43 25.76
N ALA A 22 -15.34 -17.68 26.01
CA ALA A 22 -14.83 -19.00 26.33
C ALA A 22 -15.52 -19.65 27.55
N PHE A 23 -16.00 -18.86 28.51
CA PHE A 23 -16.68 -19.36 29.71
C PHE A 23 -18.21 -19.40 29.58
N VAL A 24 -18.79 -18.62 28.66
CA VAL A 24 -20.25 -18.51 28.49
C VAL A 24 -20.74 -19.36 27.31
N PHE A 25 -20.04 -19.29 26.19
CA PHE A 25 -20.36 -20.02 24.96
C PHE A 25 -19.06 -20.27 24.15
N PRO A 26 -18.35 -21.39 24.44
CA PRO A 26 -17.03 -21.68 23.88
C PRO A 26 -16.90 -21.55 22.34
N PRO A 27 -17.90 -21.95 21.53
CA PRO A 27 -17.83 -21.75 20.08
C PRO A 27 -17.67 -20.28 19.66
N ALA A 28 -18.37 -19.34 20.31
CA ALA A 28 -18.17 -17.91 20.04
C ALA A 28 -16.78 -17.44 20.50
N GLY A 29 -16.26 -17.99 21.59
CA GLY A 29 -14.88 -17.75 22.02
C GLY A 29 -13.87 -18.12 20.95
N ALA A 30 -14.01 -19.31 20.34
CA ALA A 30 -13.14 -19.77 19.26
C ALA A 30 -13.23 -18.86 18.01
N VAL A 31 -14.43 -18.43 17.62
CA VAL A 31 -14.61 -17.50 16.49
C VAL A 31 -13.93 -16.16 16.76
N LEU A 32 -14.12 -15.58 17.94
CA LEU A 32 -13.51 -14.30 18.30
C LEU A 32 -11.97 -14.40 18.39
N LEU A 33 -11.45 -15.54 18.86
CA LEU A 33 -10.02 -15.82 18.86
C LEU A 33 -9.46 -15.86 17.42
N ALA A 34 -10.17 -16.54 16.50
CA ALA A 34 -9.80 -16.60 15.09
C ALA A 34 -9.84 -15.20 14.45
N VAL A 35 -10.83 -14.37 14.77
CA VAL A 35 -10.91 -12.97 14.33
C VAL A 35 -9.71 -12.17 14.84
N GLY A 36 -9.36 -12.29 16.12
CA GLY A 36 -8.18 -11.62 16.69
C GLY A 36 -6.88 -12.03 15.99
N ALA A 37 -6.70 -13.33 15.74
CA ALA A 37 -5.56 -13.85 14.99
C ALA A 37 -5.52 -13.33 13.54
N PHE A 38 -6.68 -13.28 12.86
CA PHE A 38 -6.81 -12.71 11.52
C PHE A 38 -6.43 -11.23 11.50
N VAL A 39 -6.85 -10.43 12.48
CA VAL A 39 -6.47 -9.02 12.58
C VAL A 39 -4.95 -8.87 12.70
N LEU A 40 -4.31 -9.64 13.58
CA LEU A 40 -2.84 -9.60 13.70
C LEU A 40 -2.16 -9.96 12.37
N TRP A 41 -2.66 -10.98 11.70
CA TRP A 41 -2.13 -11.42 10.41
C TRP A 41 -2.37 -10.39 9.29
N PHE A 42 -3.50 -9.70 9.28
CA PHE A 42 -3.84 -8.67 8.30
C PHE A 42 -2.95 -7.42 8.48
N PHE A 43 -2.80 -6.95 9.72
CA PHE A 43 -1.98 -5.78 10.06
C PHE A 43 -0.48 -6.09 10.16
N ARG A 44 -0.03 -7.27 9.71
CA ARG A 44 1.38 -7.65 9.78
C ARG A 44 2.24 -6.69 8.96
N ASP A 45 3.42 -6.40 9.50
CA ASP A 45 4.41 -5.55 8.85
C ASP A 45 5.76 -6.29 8.87
N PRO A 46 6.07 -7.10 7.84
CA PRO A 46 7.35 -7.76 7.72
C PRO A 46 8.46 -6.75 7.38
N GLU A 47 9.67 -7.05 7.83
CA GLU A 47 10.87 -6.34 7.37
C GLU A 47 11.08 -6.58 5.87
N ARG A 48 11.51 -5.54 5.16
CA ARG A 48 11.70 -5.54 3.71
C ARG A 48 13.05 -4.91 3.40
N PHE A 49 13.73 -5.47 2.41
CA PHE A 49 15.03 -4.99 1.96
C PHE A 49 14.95 -4.72 0.47
N PRO A 50 14.94 -3.44 0.06
CA PRO A 50 15.00 -3.09 -1.36
C PRO A 50 16.23 -3.70 -2.03
N PRO A 51 16.10 -4.16 -3.29
CA PRO A 51 17.26 -4.64 -4.04
C PRO A 51 18.24 -3.50 -4.27
N ASP A 52 19.53 -3.79 -4.48
CA ASP A 52 20.53 -2.75 -4.77
C ASP A 52 20.36 -2.12 -6.16
N ALA A 53 19.68 -2.81 -7.09
CA ALA A 53 19.46 -2.32 -8.44
C ALA A 53 18.72 -0.97 -8.46
N PRO A 54 19.13 0.00 -9.29
CA PRO A 54 18.45 1.29 -9.38
C PRO A 54 17.04 1.16 -9.98
N GLY A 55 16.22 2.17 -9.75
CA GLY A 55 14.85 2.26 -10.26
C GLY A 55 13.80 2.22 -9.16
N VAL A 56 12.57 1.95 -9.60
CA VAL A 56 11.34 2.15 -8.83
C VAL A 56 10.88 0.81 -8.27
N VAL A 57 10.69 0.71 -6.95
CA VAL A 57 10.16 -0.51 -6.33
C VAL A 57 8.65 -0.42 -6.10
N SER A 58 8.00 -1.58 -5.92
CA SER A 58 6.56 -1.67 -5.73
C SER A 58 6.14 -0.95 -4.44
N PRO A 59 5.08 -0.13 -4.46
CA PRO A 59 4.60 0.53 -3.25
C PRO A 59 3.78 -0.41 -2.35
N ALA A 60 3.40 -1.58 -2.85
CA ALA A 60 2.50 -2.52 -2.16
C ALA A 60 2.83 -3.99 -2.46
N ASP A 61 2.41 -4.88 -1.57
CA ASP A 61 2.28 -6.31 -1.86
C ASP A 61 1.03 -6.53 -2.74
N GLY A 62 1.02 -7.59 -3.55
CA GLY A 62 -0.18 -7.98 -4.29
C GLY A 62 0.14 -8.22 -5.75
N HIS A 63 -0.68 -7.68 -6.66
CA HIS A 63 -0.46 -7.86 -8.09
C HIS A 63 -0.68 -6.58 -8.90
N VAL A 64 0.06 -6.46 -10.01
CA VAL A 64 -0.08 -5.33 -10.93
C VAL A 64 -1.47 -5.39 -11.57
N SER A 65 -2.29 -4.38 -11.30
CA SER A 65 -3.66 -4.26 -11.80
C SER A 65 -3.78 -3.24 -12.93
N VAL A 66 -2.89 -2.25 -12.95
CA VAL A 66 -2.85 -1.16 -13.93
C VAL A 66 -1.42 -0.93 -14.41
N VAL A 67 -1.27 -0.85 -15.72
CA VAL A 67 -0.13 -0.24 -16.42
C VAL A 67 -0.76 0.59 -17.52
N ARG A 68 -0.67 1.92 -17.44
CA ARG A 68 -1.26 2.83 -18.43
C ARG A 68 -0.45 4.11 -18.53
N VAL A 69 -0.57 4.79 -19.67
CA VAL A 69 -0.08 6.16 -19.84
C VAL A 69 -1.22 7.13 -19.55
N GLU A 70 -0.97 8.13 -18.71
CA GLU A 70 -1.90 9.18 -18.32
C GLU A 70 -1.15 10.51 -18.36
N ASP A 71 -1.63 11.46 -19.16
CA ASP A 71 -1.00 12.77 -19.37
C ASP A 71 0.51 12.71 -19.71
N GLY A 72 0.88 11.74 -20.54
CA GLY A 72 2.27 11.52 -20.97
C GLY A 72 3.17 10.84 -19.93
N ARG A 73 2.64 10.47 -18.78
CA ARG A 73 3.36 9.78 -17.70
C ARG A 73 2.87 8.36 -17.53
N VAL A 74 3.75 7.45 -17.12
CA VAL A 74 3.41 6.04 -16.91
C VAL A 74 2.89 5.83 -15.49
N ARG A 75 1.70 5.23 -15.35
CA ARG A 75 1.09 4.85 -14.08
C ARG A 75 1.13 3.33 -13.91
N VAL A 76 1.70 2.86 -12.82
CA VAL A 76 1.70 1.45 -12.41
C VAL A 76 0.92 1.31 -11.10
N GLY A 77 -0.17 0.52 -11.14
CA GLY A 77 -1.06 0.33 -10.01
C GLY A 77 -1.06 -1.10 -9.49
N VAL A 78 -0.90 -1.27 -8.19
CA VAL A 78 -0.83 -2.56 -7.50
C VAL A 78 -2.06 -2.75 -6.64
N PHE A 79 -2.80 -3.83 -6.89
CA PHE A 79 -3.96 -4.22 -6.09
C PHE A 79 -3.54 -5.18 -4.97
N MET A 80 -3.99 -4.87 -3.76
CA MET A 80 -3.81 -5.69 -2.55
C MET A 80 -5.07 -6.50 -2.28
N ASN A 81 -4.97 -7.82 -2.28
CA ASN A 81 -5.99 -8.70 -1.73
C ASN A 81 -5.99 -8.63 -0.20
N VAL A 82 -7.05 -9.15 0.43
CA VAL A 82 -7.16 -9.28 1.90
C VAL A 82 -5.98 -10.05 2.53
N THR A 83 -5.30 -10.88 1.74
CA THR A 83 -4.19 -11.69 2.20
C THR A 83 -2.85 -10.99 2.14
N ASP A 84 -2.75 -9.88 1.41
CA ASP A 84 -1.51 -9.15 1.17
C ASP A 84 -1.18 -8.22 2.35
N VAL A 85 0.08 -7.77 2.42
CA VAL A 85 0.47 -6.76 3.40
C VAL A 85 -0.04 -5.39 2.94
N HIS A 86 -0.75 -4.70 3.83
CA HIS A 86 -1.37 -3.41 3.51
C HIS A 86 -0.55 -2.20 3.98
N VAL A 87 0.66 -2.42 4.48
CA VAL A 87 1.66 -1.38 4.70
C VAL A 87 2.26 -1.02 3.34
N ASN A 88 2.15 0.24 2.96
CA ASN A 88 2.72 0.75 1.72
C ASN A 88 4.10 1.35 1.96
N ARG A 89 4.94 1.27 0.93
CA ARG A 89 6.34 1.67 0.98
C ARG A 89 6.70 2.68 -0.11
N ALA A 90 7.69 3.51 0.18
CA ALA A 90 8.24 4.49 -0.74
C ALA A 90 8.84 3.77 -1.95
N PRO A 91 8.38 4.04 -3.17
CA PRO A 91 8.89 3.38 -4.37
C PRO A 91 10.28 3.88 -4.78
N VAL A 92 10.65 5.08 -4.33
CA VAL A 92 11.93 5.76 -4.57
C VAL A 92 12.41 6.46 -3.31
N ALA A 93 13.68 6.86 -3.27
CA ALA A 93 14.19 7.79 -2.27
C ALA A 93 13.87 9.23 -2.70
N GLY A 94 13.78 10.17 -1.77
CA GLY A 94 13.49 11.56 -2.08
C GLY A 94 12.91 12.32 -0.90
N THR A 95 12.42 13.53 -1.15
CA THR A 95 11.75 14.37 -0.16
C THR A 95 10.25 14.41 -0.44
N VAL A 96 9.42 14.26 0.59
CA VAL A 96 7.97 14.40 0.45
C VAL A 96 7.63 15.87 0.23
N ALA A 97 7.14 16.22 -0.96
CA ALA A 97 6.76 17.58 -1.30
C ALA A 97 5.32 17.90 -0.84
N ASP A 98 4.40 16.95 -0.96
CA ASP A 98 3.00 17.13 -0.59
C ASP A 98 2.33 15.83 -0.13
N VAL A 99 1.33 15.96 0.74
CA VAL A 99 0.45 14.86 1.17
C VAL A 99 -0.99 15.35 1.14
N THR A 100 -1.73 14.99 0.10
CA THR A 100 -3.11 15.45 -0.11
C THR A 100 -4.12 14.32 0.11
N HIS A 101 -5.02 14.52 1.08
CA HIS A 101 -6.20 13.64 1.25
C HIS A 101 -7.35 14.09 0.35
N ARG A 102 -7.89 13.15 -0.43
CA ARG A 102 -9.07 13.36 -1.27
C ARG A 102 -10.21 12.46 -0.79
N PRO A 103 -11.31 13.04 -0.26
CA PRO A 103 -12.49 12.24 0.04
C PRO A 103 -13.10 11.71 -1.25
N GLY A 104 -13.67 10.51 -1.20
CA GLY A 104 -14.24 9.88 -2.39
C GLY A 104 -15.21 8.75 -2.08
N ALA A 105 -15.63 8.05 -3.12
CA ALA A 105 -16.56 6.93 -3.02
C ALA A 105 -15.88 5.66 -2.44
N HIS A 106 -16.67 4.59 -2.30
CA HIS A 106 -16.21 3.28 -1.82
C HIS A 106 -16.51 2.20 -2.88
N LYS A 107 -15.95 2.35 -4.07
CA LYS A 107 -16.06 1.37 -5.17
C LYS A 107 -15.05 0.24 -5.00
N PRO A 108 -15.30 -0.96 -5.56
CA PRO A 108 -14.29 -2.02 -5.53
C PRO A 108 -12.97 -1.55 -6.16
N ALA A 109 -11.84 -1.80 -5.49
CA ALA A 109 -10.53 -1.26 -5.90
C ALA A 109 -10.01 -1.83 -7.23
N PHE A 110 -10.60 -2.93 -7.73
CA PHE A 110 -10.31 -3.50 -9.05
C PHE A 110 -11.17 -2.90 -10.19
N SER A 111 -12.15 -2.05 -9.86
CA SER A 111 -13.04 -1.44 -10.85
C SER A 111 -12.44 -0.16 -11.44
N LYS A 112 -12.82 0.19 -12.69
CA LYS A 112 -12.38 1.44 -13.33
C LYS A 112 -12.83 2.71 -12.57
N ASP A 113 -13.87 2.60 -11.76
CA ASP A 113 -14.36 3.71 -10.93
C ASP A 113 -13.58 3.89 -9.63
N SER A 114 -12.58 3.04 -9.34
CA SER A 114 -11.72 3.17 -8.15
C SER A 114 -10.95 4.49 -8.12
N ASP A 115 -10.69 5.11 -9.26
CA ASP A 115 -10.05 6.43 -9.35
C ASP A 115 -10.90 7.55 -8.67
N LYS A 116 -12.18 7.28 -8.38
CA LYS A 116 -13.10 8.18 -7.63
C LYS A 116 -13.18 7.86 -6.14
N ASN A 117 -12.43 6.89 -5.65
CA ASN A 117 -12.47 6.50 -4.24
C ASN A 117 -11.72 7.48 -3.35
N GLU A 118 -11.94 7.33 -2.04
CA GLU A 118 -11.09 7.97 -1.05
C GLU A 118 -9.62 7.60 -1.30
N ARG A 119 -8.76 8.62 -1.39
CA ARG A 119 -7.33 8.44 -1.62
C ARG A 119 -6.46 9.44 -0.89
N VAL A 120 -5.22 9.07 -0.67
CA VAL A 120 -4.14 9.96 -0.25
C VAL A 120 -3.08 9.93 -1.34
N ASP A 121 -2.80 11.09 -1.92
CA ASP A 121 -1.73 11.25 -2.89
C ASP A 121 -0.50 11.82 -2.16
N ILE A 122 0.66 11.19 -2.33
CA ILE A 122 1.94 11.58 -1.74
C ILE A 122 2.87 11.95 -2.90
N VAL A 123 3.28 13.21 -2.97
CA VAL A 123 4.23 13.68 -3.96
C VAL A 123 5.64 13.57 -3.40
N VAL A 124 6.54 12.91 -4.13
CA VAL A 124 7.93 12.71 -3.74
C VAL A 124 8.83 13.31 -4.81
N GLU A 125 9.63 14.30 -4.42
CA GLU A 125 10.70 14.86 -5.23
C GLU A 125 11.95 13.98 -5.06
N SER A 126 12.33 13.31 -6.14
CA SER A 126 13.53 12.48 -6.24
C SER A 126 14.54 13.12 -7.20
N ASP A 127 15.77 12.62 -7.21
CA ASP A 127 16.84 13.10 -8.09
C ASP A 127 16.51 12.95 -9.59
N ASP A 128 15.59 12.06 -9.94
CA ASP A 128 15.06 11.84 -11.31
C ASP A 128 13.69 12.46 -11.57
N GLY A 129 13.21 13.31 -10.68
CA GLY A 129 11.97 14.05 -10.88
C GLY A 129 10.88 13.68 -9.89
N GLU A 130 9.67 14.12 -10.21
CA GLU A 130 8.53 14.08 -9.31
C GLU A 130 7.71 12.80 -9.48
N TYR A 131 7.55 12.05 -8.40
CA TYR A 131 6.70 10.87 -8.32
C TYR A 131 5.43 11.19 -7.56
N GLU A 132 4.30 10.61 -7.99
CA GLU A 132 3.06 10.59 -7.19
C GLU A 132 2.78 9.16 -6.75
N VAL A 133 2.62 8.95 -5.45
CA VAL A 133 2.19 7.69 -4.87
C VAL A 133 0.76 7.85 -4.35
N SER A 134 -0.20 7.21 -5.00
CA SER A 134 -1.62 7.27 -4.60
C SER A 134 -2.00 6.03 -3.81
N GLN A 135 -2.39 6.19 -2.55
CA GLN A 135 -3.04 5.18 -1.73
C GLN A 135 -4.55 5.27 -1.96
N ILE A 136 -5.22 4.22 -2.47
CA ILE A 136 -6.61 4.29 -2.95
C ILE A 136 -7.48 3.23 -2.26
N ALA A 137 -8.26 3.64 -1.26
CA ALA A 137 -9.11 2.74 -0.49
C ALA A 137 -10.15 2.03 -1.37
N GLY A 138 -10.34 0.72 -1.18
CA GLY A 138 -11.41 -0.06 -1.81
C GLY A 138 -12.77 0.03 -1.09
N ALA A 139 -13.77 -0.71 -1.59
CA ALA A 139 -15.14 -0.69 -1.06
C ALA A 139 -15.27 -1.09 0.42
N PHE A 140 -14.40 -1.98 0.88
CA PHE A 140 -14.36 -2.44 2.27
C PHE A 140 -13.39 -1.62 3.13
N ALA A 141 -12.42 -0.95 2.49
CA ALA A 141 -11.48 -0.07 3.14
C ALA A 141 -12.12 1.28 3.44
N ARG A 142 -11.91 1.77 4.66
CA ARG A 142 -12.57 2.99 5.15
C ARG A 142 -11.60 4.07 5.61
N ARG A 143 -10.30 3.80 5.58
CA ARG A 143 -9.31 4.75 6.04
C ARG A 143 -7.93 4.43 5.50
N ILE A 144 -7.27 5.49 5.07
CA ILE A 144 -5.85 5.51 4.75
C ILE A 144 -5.16 6.27 5.87
N HIS A 145 -4.03 5.73 6.34
CA HIS A 145 -3.24 6.33 7.40
C HIS A 145 -1.84 6.61 6.84
N PRO A 146 -1.58 7.85 6.35
CA PRO A 146 -0.23 8.24 5.97
C PRO A 146 0.67 8.29 7.20
N TYR A 147 1.94 7.94 7.02
CA TYR A 147 2.99 8.01 8.05
C TYR A 147 3.96 9.18 7.84
N VAL A 148 3.80 9.89 6.73
CA VAL A 148 4.71 10.93 6.25
C VAL A 148 3.98 12.26 6.15
N ALA A 149 4.74 13.34 6.19
CA ALA A 149 4.31 14.71 6.02
C ALA A 149 5.25 15.45 5.04
N PRO A 150 4.81 16.59 4.47
CA PRO A 150 5.69 17.43 3.66
C PRO A 150 6.97 17.81 4.40
N GLY A 151 8.11 17.66 3.73
CA GLY A 151 9.46 17.88 4.26
C GLY A 151 10.16 16.64 4.81
N ASP A 152 9.48 15.49 4.93
CA ASP A 152 10.12 14.25 5.37
C ASP A 152 11.07 13.70 4.28
N GLU A 153 12.26 13.26 4.69
CA GLU A 153 13.19 12.53 3.83
C GLU A 153 12.86 11.03 3.83
N LEU A 154 12.81 10.42 2.65
CA LEU A 154 12.53 9.01 2.45
C LEU A 154 13.72 8.29 1.83
N ALA A 155 14.09 7.16 2.41
CA ALA A 155 14.83 6.14 1.70
C ALA A 155 13.86 5.26 0.88
N ARG A 156 14.36 4.72 -0.24
CA ARG A 156 13.59 3.75 -1.03
C ARG A 156 13.20 2.58 -0.13
N GLY A 157 11.93 2.20 -0.15
CA GLY A 157 11.38 1.13 0.68
C GLY A 157 10.91 1.55 2.07
N ASP A 158 11.09 2.80 2.50
CA ASP A 158 10.55 3.29 3.77
C ASP A 158 9.03 3.19 3.83
N LYS A 159 8.48 3.08 5.04
CA LYS A 159 7.03 2.94 5.23
C LYS A 159 6.35 4.30 5.09
N ILE A 160 5.43 4.43 4.16
CA ILE A 160 4.74 5.70 3.88
C ILE A 160 3.29 5.74 4.40
N GLY A 161 2.71 4.58 4.72
CA GLY A 161 1.38 4.51 5.28
C GLY A 161 0.81 3.09 5.30
N HIS A 162 -0.46 2.97 5.67
CA HIS A 162 -1.23 1.74 5.44
C HIS A 162 -2.70 2.04 5.14
N ILE A 163 -3.38 1.01 4.63
CA ILE A 163 -4.78 1.11 4.25
C ILE A 163 -5.56 -0.03 4.92
N ASP A 164 -6.58 0.30 5.70
CA ASP A 164 -7.40 -0.70 6.38
C ASP A 164 -8.23 -1.50 5.35
N PHE A 165 -8.13 -2.83 5.32
CA PHE A 165 -9.05 -3.75 4.63
C PHE A 165 -9.23 -3.61 3.09
N GLY A 166 -8.15 -3.86 2.33
CA GLY A 166 -8.21 -4.08 0.87
C GLY A 166 -8.14 -2.79 0.06
N SER A 167 -7.13 -2.65 -0.79
CA SER A 167 -6.88 -1.35 -1.43
C SER A 167 -5.98 -1.49 -2.66
N ARG A 168 -5.77 -0.38 -3.37
CA ARG A 168 -4.80 -0.24 -4.44
C ARG A 168 -3.75 0.81 -4.04
N ALA A 169 -2.53 0.65 -4.53
CA ALA A 169 -1.49 1.66 -4.44
C ALA A 169 -0.90 1.90 -5.85
N ASP A 170 -0.89 3.15 -6.29
CA ASP A 170 -0.36 3.54 -7.59
C ASP A 170 0.97 4.27 -7.43
N VAL A 171 1.83 4.14 -8.44
CA VAL A 171 2.96 5.03 -8.68
C VAL A 171 2.78 5.66 -10.05
N LEU A 172 2.77 6.99 -10.11
CA LEU A 172 2.89 7.75 -11.34
C LEU A 172 4.36 8.15 -11.50
N LEU A 173 4.99 7.62 -12.54
CA LEU A 173 6.41 7.85 -12.84
C LEU A 173 6.61 9.27 -13.42
N PRO A 174 7.80 9.87 -13.24
CA PRO A 174 8.11 11.15 -13.87
C PRO A 174 8.25 10.98 -15.40
N PRO A 175 8.11 12.05 -16.20
CA PRO A 175 8.03 11.98 -17.66
C PRO A 175 9.28 11.39 -18.35
N GLU A 176 10.39 11.31 -17.64
CA GLU A 176 11.64 10.68 -18.07
C GLU A 176 11.51 9.15 -18.20
N TYR A 177 10.51 8.52 -17.57
CA TYR A 177 10.23 7.09 -17.71
C TYR A 177 9.25 6.80 -18.84
N GLY A 178 9.67 5.95 -19.76
CA GLY A 178 8.85 5.36 -20.81
C GLY A 178 8.15 4.07 -20.39
N SER A 179 7.30 3.55 -21.27
CA SER A 179 6.63 2.26 -21.05
C SER A 179 7.61 1.09 -21.17
N GLU A 180 8.69 1.28 -21.92
CA GLU A 180 9.83 0.38 -22.09
C GLU A 180 10.65 0.17 -20.82
N ASP A 181 10.60 1.13 -19.89
CA ASP A 181 11.32 1.05 -18.61
C ASP A 181 10.58 0.21 -17.58
N VAL A 182 9.26 0.03 -17.76
CA VAL A 182 8.43 -0.81 -16.89
C VAL A 182 8.75 -2.27 -17.13
N VAL A 183 9.22 -2.96 -16.09
CA VAL A 183 9.68 -4.36 -16.14
C VAL A 183 8.69 -5.33 -15.52
N VAL A 184 7.45 -4.88 -15.30
CA VAL A 184 6.36 -5.69 -14.76
C VAL A 184 5.16 -5.69 -15.68
N GLU A 185 4.44 -6.80 -15.71
CA GLU A 185 3.24 -6.95 -16.52
C GLU A 185 1.97 -7.00 -15.66
N LYS A 186 0.84 -6.64 -16.25
CA LYS A 186 -0.46 -6.77 -15.59
C LYS A 186 -0.71 -8.23 -15.17
N GLY A 187 -1.10 -8.42 -13.91
CA GLY A 187 -1.31 -9.72 -13.28
C GLY A 187 -0.09 -10.26 -12.54
N GLN A 188 1.10 -9.67 -12.74
CA GLN A 188 2.32 -10.10 -12.06
C GLN A 188 2.22 -9.83 -10.55
N SER A 189 2.63 -10.81 -9.75
CA SER A 189 2.74 -10.66 -8.30
C SER A 189 3.97 -9.83 -7.92
N VAL A 190 3.80 -8.91 -6.98
CA VAL A 190 4.82 -7.95 -6.53
C VAL A 190 4.81 -7.84 -5.01
N ARG A 191 5.94 -7.39 -4.45
CA ARG A 191 6.12 -7.17 -3.00
C ARG A 191 6.58 -5.75 -2.73
N ALA A 192 5.97 -5.12 -1.72
CA ALA A 192 6.23 -3.76 -1.31
C ALA A 192 7.70 -3.57 -0.94
N GLY A 193 8.34 -2.56 -1.53
CA GLY A 193 9.74 -2.23 -1.27
C GLY A 193 10.75 -3.20 -1.87
N GLU A 194 10.35 -4.31 -2.52
CA GLU A 194 11.26 -5.35 -2.99
C GLU A 194 11.21 -5.56 -4.51
N THR A 195 10.01 -5.60 -5.10
CA THR A 195 9.88 -5.85 -6.54
C THR A 195 10.11 -4.58 -7.33
N VAL A 196 11.06 -4.59 -8.26
CA VAL A 196 11.30 -3.48 -9.18
C VAL A 196 10.14 -3.40 -10.19
N LEU A 197 9.47 -2.25 -10.24
CA LEU A 197 8.41 -1.93 -11.21
C LEU A 197 8.99 -1.35 -12.50
N ALA A 198 9.95 -0.42 -12.38
CA ALA A 198 10.61 0.22 -13.50
C ALA A 198 12.10 0.32 -13.26
N ARG A 199 12.90 0.01 -14.29
CA ARG A 199 14.35 0.17 -14.23
C ARG A 199 14.74 1.59 -14.59
N ARG A 200 15.89 2.00 -14.08
CA ARG A 200 16.61 3.16 -14.56
C ARG A 200 17.90 2.66 -15.16
N GLU A 201 18.21 3.06 -16.39
CA GLU A 201 19.57 2.89 -16.90
C GLU A 201 20.47 3.79 -16.07
N SER A 202 21.55 3.23 -15.52
CA SER A 202 22.57 4.04 -14.86
C SER A 202 23.10 5.06 -15.89
N PRO A 203 23.26 6.33 -15.53
CA PRO A 203 23.91 7.31 -16.40
C PRO A 203 25.34 6.92 -16.77
#